data_AF-A0AAU2I159-F1
#
_entry.id   AF-A0AAU2I159-F1
#
_cell.length_a   1.000
_cell.length_b   1.000
_cell.length_c   1.000
_cell.angle_alpha   90.00
_cell.angle_beta   90.00
_cell.angle_gamma   90.00
#
_symmetry.space_group_name_H-M   'P 1'
#
loop_
_entity.id
_entity.type
_entity.pdbx_description
1 polymer ?
#
loop_
_entity_poly.entity_id
_entity_poly.type
_entity_poly.pdbx_seq_one_letter_code
_entity_poly.pdbx_strand_id
1 'polypeptide(L)'
;MPSLPGFGFPGPLTGFSDVNFWKVFDLWHTLMTETLGYEKYAAGGCDIGGIVSSQLGLKYADELYGIHIGSGLPLDFFTGPRAWDFARNRPLTDDQPADVRARIIELDHRSASHLAVHMLDGATLAHGLSDSPAGLLAWLLERWNAWSDNGGDVESVFTKDDLLTHATIYWVNNSIVTSMRYCWQRWG
;
A
#
# COMPACT_ATOMS: atom_id res chain seq x y z
N MET A 1 13.09 -0.40 -10.78
CA MET A 1 12.02 -0.62 -9.79
C MET A 1 12.35 0.18 -8.55
N PRO A 2 11.76 1.38 -8.36
CA PRO A 2 11.98 2.17 -7.15
C PRO A 2 11.16 1.59 -5.98
N SER A 3 11.72 1.64 -4.77
CA SER A 3 10.92 1.52 -3.56
C SER A 3 10.17 2.84 -3.32
N LEU A 4 8.96 2.75 -2.75
CA LEU A 4 8.24 3.94 -2.33
C LEU A 4 9.04 4.70 -1.26
N PRO A 5 9.04 6.05 -1.27
CA PRO A 5 9.64 6.83 -0.20
C PRO A 5 9.11 6.40 1.18
N GLY A 6 9.99 6.03 2.10
CA GLY A 6 9.63 5.54 3.44
C GLY A 6 9.29 4.05 3.52
N PHE A 7 9.44 3.28 2.44
CA PHE A 7 9.25 1.83 2.40
C PHE A 7 10.56 1.11 2.07
N GLY A 8 10.94 0.11 2.86
CA GLY A 8 12.09 -0.74 2.56
C GLY A 8 13.42 0.03 2.60
N PHE A 9 14.13 0.09 1.47
CA PHE A 9 15.51 0.60 1.39
C PHE A 9 15.66 2.12 1.46
N PRO A 10 14.75 2.93 0.87
CA PRO A 10 14.58 4.32 1.29
C PRO A 10 14.19 4.32 2.76
N GLY A 11 15.19 4.50 3.62
CA GLY A 11 15.01 4.67 5.06
C GLY A 11 14.14 5.89 5.37
N PRO A 12 14.01 6.27 6.65
CA PRO A 12 13.14 7.36 7.05
C PRO A 12 13.45 8.65 6.29
N LEU A 13 12.45 9.19 5.58
CA LEU A 13 12.63 10.40 4.78
C LEU A 13 12.88 11.60 5.69
N THR A 14 14.11 12.05 5.78
CA THR A 14 14.47 13.30 6.46
C THR A 14 14.25 14.46 5.49
N GLY A 15 13.37 15.40 5.84
CA GLY A 15 13.09 16.60 5.02
C GLY A 15 11.93 16.48 4.02
N PHE A 16 11.24 15.34 3.95
CA PHE A 16 10.09 15.10 3.06
C PHE A 16 8.83 14.73 3.86
N SER A 17 8.48 15.55 4.85
CA SER A 17 7.32 15.28 5.72
C SER A 17 5.97 15.39 5.01
N ASP A 18 5.96 15.86 3.77
CA ASP A 18 4.79 16.11 2.93
C ASP A 18 4.65 15.15 1.73
N VAL A 19 5.57 14.18 1.61
CA VAL A 19 5.54 13.18 0.53
C VAL A 19 4.49 12.11 0.84
N ASN A 20 3.42 12.12 0.05
CA ASN A 20 2.33 11.17 0.09
C ASN A 20 2.05 10.62 -1.32
N PHE A 21 1.01 9.79 -1.45
CA PHE A 21 0.58 9.19 -2.72
C PHE A 21 0.49 10.20 -3.88
N TRP A 22 0.10 11.45 -3.58
CA TRP A 22 -0.14 12.53 -4.54
C TRP A 22 1.12 13.29 -4.97
N LYS A 23 2.31 12.93 -4.48
CA LYS A 23 3.56 13.57 -4.89
C LYS A 23 4.56 12.59 -5.49
N VAL A 24 4.37 11.29 -5.24
CA VAL A 24 5.35 10.30 -5.67
C VAL A 24 5.35 10.03 -7.16
N PHE A 25 4.23 10.23 -7.87
CA PHE A 25 4.24 10.16 -9.32
C PHE A 25 5.14 11.23 -9.95
N ASP A 26 5.19 12.45 -9.39
CA ASP A 26 6.11 13.50 -9.86
C ASP A 26 7.57 13.10 -9.63
N LEU A 27 7.88 12.56 -8.44
CA LEU A 27 9.22 12.05 -8.14
C LEU A 27 9.64 10.90 -9.06
N TRP A 28 8.71 9.98 -9.36
CA TRP A 28 8.97 8.88 -10.28
C TRP A 28 9.12 9.35 -11.72
N HIS A 29 8.36 10.36 -12.15
CA HIS A 29 8.54 10.97 -13.46
C HIS A 29 9.93 11.60 -13.57
N THR A 30 10.32 12.45 -12.62
CA THR A 30 11.68 13.05 -12.56
C THR A 30 12.78 11.99 -12.51
N LEU A 31 12.58 10.90 -11.76
CA LEU A 31 13.52 9.76 -11.78
C LEU A 31 13.67 9.19 -13.20
N MET A 32 12.56 8.97 -13.90
CA MET A 32 12.59 8.37 -15.23
C MET A 32 13.19 9.31 -16.27
N THR A 33 12.77 10.57 -16.31
CA THR A 33 13.13 11.51 -17.38
C THR A 33 14.45 12.23 -17.10
N GLU A 34 14.60 12.84 -15.92
CA GLU A 34 15.75 13.70 -15.60
C GLU A 34 16.94 12.91 -15.06
N THR A 35 16.71 11.85 -14.29
CA THR A 35 17.79 11.08 -13.65
C THR A 35 18.26 9.91 -14.53
N LEU A 36 17.33 9.13 -15.06
CA LEU A 36 17.63 7.95 -15.88
C LEU A 36 17.66 8.24 -17.39
N GLY A 37 17.13 9.39 -17.82
CA GLY A 37 17.20 9.84 -19.22
C GLY A 37 16.20 9.17 -20.17
N TYR A 38 15.12 8.58 -19.66
CA TYR A 38 14.07 7.98 -20.50
C TYR A 38 13.09 9.04 -20.99
N GLU A 39 13.09 9.31 -22.30
CA GLU A 39 12.14 10.23 -22.94
C GLU A 39 10.70 9.68 -22.93
N LYS A 40 10.55 8.36 -23.10
CA LYS A 40 9.28 7.63 -22.92
C LYS A 40 9.47 6.36 -22.13
N TYR A 41 8.49 6.02 -21.30
CA TYR A 41 8.53 4.81 -20.47
C TYR A 41 7.14 4.19 -20.27
N ALA A 42 7.08 2.98 -19.71
CA ALA A 42 5.82 2.36 -19.29
C ALA A 42 5.78 2.31 -17.76
N ALA A 43 4.60 2.44 -17.17
CA ALA A 43 4.42 2.34 -15.72
C ALA A 43 3.50 1.17 -15.37
N GLY A 44 3.92 0.37 -14.38
CA GLY A 44 3.15 -0.77 -13.89
C GLY A 44 3.03 -0.73 -12.38
N GLY A 45 1.84 -1.02 -11.85
CA GLY A 45 1.61 -0.95 -10.41
C GLY A 45 0.40 -1.76 -9.94
N CYS A 46 0.48 -2.18 -8.69
CA CYS A 46 -0.61 -2.80 -7.93
C CYS A 46 -0.74 -2.04 -6.60
N ASP A 47 -1.89 -2.14 -5.94
CA ASP A 47 -2.15 -1.45 -4.66
C ASP A 47 -1.82 0.05 -4.78
N ILE A 48 -1.03 0.61 -3.86
CA ILE A 48 -0.56 1.99 -3.90
C ILE A 48 0.15 2.33 -5.22
N GLY A 49 0.94 1.40 -5.76
CA GLY A 49 1.62 1.58 -7.04
C GLY A 49 0.65 1.71 -8.21
N GLY A 50 -0.56 1.16 -8.11
CA GLY A 50 -1.64 1.33 -9.07
C GLY A 50 -2.18 2.77 -9.08
N ILE A 51 -2.33 3.40 -7.89
CA ILE A 51 -2.70 4.82 -7.77
C ILE A 51 -1.62 5.70 -8.39
N VAL A 52 -0.35 5.46 -8.04
CA VAL A 52 0.79 6.23 -8.57
C VAL A 52 0.89 6.09 -10.10
N SER A 53 0.74 4.87 -10.63
CA SER A 53 0.76 4.62 -12.07
C SER A 53 -0.42 5.29 -12.80
N SER A 54 -1.60 5.30 -12.17
CA SER A 54 -2.77 6.01 -12.70
C SER A 54 -2.56 7.52 -12.77
N GLN A 55 -1.89 8.10 -11.76
CA GLN A 55 -1.57 9.53 -11.74
C GLN A 55 -0.51 9.91 -12.77
N LEU A 56 0.50 9.05 -12.96
CA LEU A 56 1.43 9.18 -14.08
C LEU A 56 0.69 9.21 -15.41
N GLY A 57 -0.23 8.26 -15.64
CA GLY A 57 -1.06 8.21 -16.85
C GLY A 57 -1.96 9.43 -17.05
N LEU A 58 -2.37 10.10 -15.97
CA LEU A 58 -3.20 11.31 -16.04
C LEU A 58 -2.39 12.57 -16.37
N LYS A 59 -1.21 12.73 -15.76
CA LYS A 59 -0.42 13.97 -15.86
C LYS A 59 0.64 13.93 -16.97
N TYR A 60 1.22 12.77 -17.24
CA TYR A 60 2.39 12.58 -18.11
C TYR A 60 2.09 11.58 -19.24
N ALA A 61 0.88 11.67 -19.81
CA ALA A 61 0.41 10.73 -20.83
C ALA A 61 1.28 10.76 -22.09
N ASP A 62 1.81 11.93 -22.46
CA ASP A 62 2.61 12.13 -23.67
C ASP A 62 4.00 11.47 -23.56
N GLU A 63 4.50 11.30 -22.33
CA GLU A 63 5.78 10.66 -22.00
C GLU A 63 5.62 9.16 -21.64
N LEU A 64 4.42 8.59 -21.79
CA LEU A 64 4.14 7.20 -21.48
C LEU A 64 3.81 6.37 -22.74
N TYR A 65 4.33 5.15 -22.80
CA TYR A 65 3.87 4.12 -23.74
C TYR A 65 2.52 3.52 -23.30
N GLY A 66 2.26 3.52 -21.99
CA GLY A 66 1.05 2.98 -21.39
C GLY A 66 1.23 2.68 -19.92
N ILE A 67 0.11 2.40 -19.25
CA ILE A 67 0.06 2.00 -17.85
C ILE A 67 -0.56 0.61 -17.70
N HIS A 68 -0.06 -0.18 -16.75
CA HIS A 68 -0.62 -1.47 -16.37
C HIS A 68 -0.97 -1.48 -14.88
N ILE A 69 -2.24 -1.77 -14.56
CA ILE A 69 -2.76 -1.73 -13.19
C ILE A 69 -3.16 -3.16 -12.78
N GLY A 70 -2.44 -3.74 -11.82
CA GLY A 70 -2.67 -5.10 -11.33
C GLY A 70 -3.80 -5.18 -10.28
N SER A 71 -3.98 -4.13 -9.48
CA SER A 71 -5.13 -3.95 -8.58
C SER A 71 -5.54 -2.49 -8.62
N GLY A 72 -6.78 -2.24 -9.02
CA GLY A 72 -7.32 -0.90 -9.17
C GLY A 72 -7.88 -0.38 -7.85
N LEU A 73 -7.17 0.54 -7.20
CA LEU A 73 -7.74 1.41 -6.19
C LEU A 73 -8.18 2.73 -6.85
N PRO A 74 -9.39 3.23 -6.57
CA PRO A 74 -9.81 4.56 -7.01
C PRO A 74 -8.81 5.64 -6.57
N LEU A 75 -8.60 6.68 -7.38
CA LEU A 75 -7.71 7.77 -7.00
C LEU A 75 -8.14 8.46 -5.70
N ASP A 76 -9.46 8.49 -5.43
CA ASP A 76 -10.05 9.08 -4.23
C ASP A 76 -10.12 8.12 -3.02
N PHE A 77 -9.49 6.95 -3.08
CA PHE A 77 -9.63 5.90 -2.07
C PHE A 77 -9.25 6.37 -0.66
N PHE A 78 -8.11 7.06 -0.51
CA PHE A 78 -7.64 7.60 0.77
C PHE A 78 -8.20 9.00 1.08
N THR A 79 -9.41 9.29 0.61
CA THR A 79 -10.05 10.60 0.78
C THR A 79 -11.39 10.49 1.52
N GLY A 80 -11.73 11.54 2.27
CA GLY A 80 -13.00 11.63 3.00
C GLY A 80 -12.92 11.20 4.48
N PRO A 81 -14.05 11.31 5.20
CA PRO A 81 -14.09 11.17 6.67
C PRO A 81 -13.89 9.73 7.16
N ARG A 82 -14.13 8.73 6.29
CA ARG A 82 -13.93 7.30 6.59
C ARG A 82 -13.01 6.67 5.54
N ALA A 83 -11.88 7.30 5.26
CA ALA A 83 -10.92 6.81 4.26
C ALA A 83 -10.31 5.43 4.59
N TRP A 84 -10.50 4.94 5.83
CA TRP A 84 -10.15 3.59 6.27
C TRP A 84 -11.19 2.52 5.91
N ASP A 85 -12.39 2.91 5.50
CA ASP A 85 -13.48 2.00 5.12
C ASP A 85 -13.26 1.50 3.69
N PHE A 86 -12.68 0.31 3.56
CA PHE A 86 -12.42 -0.33 2.27
C PHE A 86 -13.73 -0.58 1.50
N ALA A 87 -14.83 -0.90 2.21
CA ALA A 87 -16.14 -1.08 1.61
C ALA A 87 -16.79 0.24 1.16
N ARG A 88 -16.17 1.39 1.44
CA ARG A 88 -16.59 2.74 1.02
C ARG A 88 -18.04 3.07 1.42
N ASN A 89 -18.40 2.82 2.67
CA ASN A 89 -19.75 3.01 3.20
C ASN A 89 -20.85 2.24 2.43
N ARG A 90 -20.51 1.14 1.74
CA ARG A 90 -21.54 0.26 1.18
C ARG A 90 -22.39 -0.27 2.34
N PRO A 91 -23.69 0.05 2.38
CA PRO A 91 -24.52 -0.35 3.50
C PRO A 91 -24.74 -1.85 3.46
N LEU A 92 -24.76 -2.49 4.63
CA LEU A 92 -25.22 -3.87 4.79
C LEU A 92 -26.71 -3.81 5.11
N THR A 93 -27.55 -4.00 4.10
CA THR A 93 -29.01 -3.97 4.26
C THR A 93 -29.60 -5.37 4.06
N ASP A 94 -30.71 -5.64 4.74
CA ASP A 94 -31.33 -6.98 4.74
C ASP A 94 -31.98 -7.35 3.38
N ASP A 95 -32.22 -6.36 2.52
CA ASP A 95 -32.76 -6.53 1.17
C ASP A 95 -31.69 -6.89 0.11
N GLN A 96 -30.40 -6.83 0.46
CA GLN A 96 -29.33 -7.20 -0.45
C GLN A 96 -29.23 -8.72 -0.64
N PRO A 97 -28.85 -9.18 -1.85
CA PRO A 97 -28.50 -10.57 -2.09
C PRO A 97 -27.45 -11.08 -1.09
N ALA A 98 -27.63 -12.30 -0.60
CA ALA A 98 -26.78 -12.88 0.45
C ALA A 98 -25.29 -12.94 0.03
N ASP A 99 -25.01 -13.20 -1.25
CA ASP A 99 -23.67 -13.22 -1.82
C ASP A 99 -23.02 -11.82 -1.90
N VAL A 100 -23.83 -10.77 -2.09
CA VAL A 100 -23.34 -9.38 -2.05
C VAL A 100 -22.97 -9.01 -0.61
N ARG A 101 -23.83 -9.33 0.36
CA ARG A 101 -23.55 -9.10 1.79
C ARG A 101 -22.31 -9.86 2.25
N ALA A 102 -22.18 -11.13 1.86
CA ALA A 102 -21.01 -11.95 2.18
C ALA A 102 -19.71 -11.34 1.63
N ARG A 103 -19.70 -10.85 0.39
CA ARG A 103 -18.53 -10.21 -0.22
C ARG A 103 -18.12 -8.90 0.46
N ILE A 104 -19.09 -8.10 0.94
CA ILE A 104 -18.79 -6.88 1.70
C ILE A 104 -18.15 -7.25 3.05
N ILE A 105 -18.73 -8.21 3.76
CA ILE A 105 -18.22 -8.69 5.06
C ILE A 105 -16.81 -9.29 4.90
N GLU A 106 -16.58 -10.10 3.87
CA GLU A 106 -15.28 -10.68 3.56
C GLU A 106 -14.22 -9.60 3.31
N LEU A 107 -14.57 -8.56 2.55
CA LEU A 107 -13.68 -7.42 2.27
C LEU A 107 -13.30 -6.66 3.54
N ASP A 108 -14.26 -6.44 4.44
CA ASP A 108 -14.02 -5.81 5.73
C ASP A 108 -13.09 -6.66 6.59
N HIS A 109 -13.35 -7.97 6.72
CA HIS A 109 -12.47 -8.87 7.48
C HIS A 109 -11.05 -8.93 6.92
N ARG A 110 -10.90 -8.85 5.60
CA ARG A 110 -9.61 -8.93 4.91
C ARG A 110 -8.75 -7.67 5.09
N SER A 111 -9.34 -6.49 5.19
CA SER A 111 -8.59 -5.23 5.04
C SER A 111 -8.87 -4.17 6.10
N ALA A 112 -10.01 -4.21 6.79
CA ALA A 112 -10.42 -3.11 7.68
C ALA A 112 -9.45 -2.90 8.84
N SER A 113 -8.97 -3.97 9.48
CA SER A 113 -8.02 -3.86 10.61
C SER A 113 -6.71 -3.20 10.19
N HIS A 114 -6.22 -3.52 8.99
CA HIS A 114 -5.01 -2.93 8.44
C HIS A 114 -5.21 -1.46 8.13
N LEU A 115 -6.23 -1.10 7.34
CA LEU A 115 -6.46 0.29 6.95
C LEU A 115 -6.81 1.18 8.13
N ALA A 116 -7.72 0.73 9.02
CA ALA A 116 -8.14 1.51 10.17
C ALA A 116 -6.95 1.87 11.06
N VAL A 117 -6.12 0.90 11.46
CA VAL A 117 -4.99 1.22 12.34
C VAL A 117 -3.91 2.01 11.63
N HIS A 118 -3.61 1.73 10.35
CA HIS A 118 -2.61 2.51 9.59
C HIS A 118 -3.04 3.97 9.41
N MET A 119 -4.35 4.23 9.27
CA MET A 119 -4.89 5.57 9.06
C MET A 119 -5.31 6.31 10.32
N LEU A 120 -5.54 5.62 11.45
CA LEU A 120 -6.06 6.22 12.68
C LEU A 120 -5.05 6.22 13.83
N ASP A 121 -4.16 5.23 13.90
CA ASP A 121 -3.26 5.03 15.05
C ASP A 121 -1.89 4.46 14.63
N GLY A 122 -1.47 4.74 13.39
CA GLY A 122 -0.31 4.10 12.77
C GLY A 122 0.98 4.32 13.55
N ALA A 123 1.17 5.51 14.13
CA ALA A 123 2.34 5.80 14.97
C ALA A 123 2.37 4.95 16.24
N THR A 124 1.23 4.73 16.89
CA THR A 124 1.11 3.93 18.12
C THR A 124 1.45 2.47 17.84
N LEU A 125 0.86 1.89 16.78
CA LEU A 125 1.14 0.50 16.39
C LEU A 125 2.61 0.33 15.97
N ALA A 126 3.15 1.31 15.25
CA ALA A 126 4.52 1.25 14.76
C ALA A 126 5.54 1.10 15.89
N HIS A 127 5.32 1.68 17.08
CA HIS A 127 6.22 1.46 18.22
C HIS A 127 6.36 -0.03 18.58
N GLY A 128 5.26 -0.76 18.66
CA GLY A 128 5.29 -2.19 18.99
C GLY A 128 5.91 -3.04 17.87
N LEU A 129 5.63 -2.70 16.61
CA LEU A 129 6.18 -3.42 15.46
C LEU A 129 7.66 -3.15 15.23
N SER A 130 8.15 -1.96 15.57
CA SER A 130 9.57 -1.61 15.51
C SER A 130 10.40 -2.23 16.64
N ASP A 131 9.79 -2.50 17.79
CA ASP A 131 10.48 -3.05 18.96
C ASP A 131 10.44 -4.60 19.00
N SER A 132 9.50 -5.22 18.30
CA SER A 132 9.32 -6.68 18.30
C SER A 132 9.42 -7.29 16.90
N PRO A 133 10.47 -8.08 16.59
CA PRO A 133 10.59 -8.72 15.28
C PRO A 133 9.52 -9.81 15.08
N ALA A 134 9.10 -10.47 16.16
CA ALA A 134 7.98 -11.41 16.13
C ALA A 134 6.65 -10.68 15.86
N GLY A 135 6.44 -9.50 16.47
CA GLY A 135 5.27 -8.67 16.20
C GLY A 135 5.21 -8.18 14.75
N LEU A 136 6.34 -7.69 14.22
CA LEU A 136 6.45 -7.29 12.81
C LEU A 136 6.18 -8.46 11.87
N LEU A 137 6.83 -9.61 12.10
CA LEU A 137 6.66 -10.78 11.24
C LEU A 137 5.20 -11.26 11.25
N ALA A 138 4.57 -11.39 12.42
CA ALA A 138 3.17 -11.76 12.52
C ALA A 138 2.26 -10.75 11.79
N TRP A 139 2.54 -9.45 11.93
CA TRP A 139 1.80 -8.41 11.23
C TRP A 139 1.93 -8.52 9.71
N LEU A 140 3.11 -8.81 9.18
CA LEU A 140 3.30 -8.96 7.74
C LEU A 140 2.73 -10.28 7.21
N LEU A 141 2.95 -11.39 7.91
CA LEU A 141 2.48 -12.72 7.52
C LEU A 141 0.97 -12.79 7.39
N GLU A 142 0.23 -12.14 8.29
CA GLU A 142 -1.23 -12.08 8.20
C GLU A 142 -1.70 -11.50 6.85
N ARG A 143 -0.94 -10.56 6.27
CA ARG A 143 -1.31 -9.92 4.99
C ARG A 143 -0.91 -10.79 3.82
N TRP A 144 0.24 -11.45 3.89
CA TRP A 144 0.60 -12.49 2.92
C TRP A 144 -0.45 -13.60 2.88
N ASN A 145 -0.94 -14.02 4.04
CA ASN A 145 -1.97 -15.05 4.14
C ASN A 145 -3.32 -14.54 3.61
N ALA A 146 -3.82 -13.42 4.13
CA ALA A 146 -5.15 -12.91 3.79
C ALA A 146 -5.25 -12.35 2.37
N TRP A 147 -4.15 -11.86 1.78
CA TRP A 147 -4.18 -11.13 0.50
C TRP A 147 -3.73 -11.93 -0.71
N SER A 148 -3.33 -13.18 -0.52
CA SER A 148 -2.87 -14.05 -1.61
C SER A 148 -3.84 -15.19 -1.85
N ASP A 149 -3.86 -15.71 -3.08
CA ASP A 149 -4.63 -16.89 -3.45
C ASP A 149 -3.88 -18.17 -3.03
N ASN A 150 -3.92 -18.47 -1.74
CA ASN A 150 -3.13 -19.54 -1.11
C ASN A 150 -3.99 -20.59 -0.38
N GLY A 151 -5.32 -20.47 -0.44
CA GLY A 151 -6.25 -21.40 0.21
C GLY A 151 -6.10 -21.51 1.73
N GLY A 152 -5.45 -20.55 2.40
CA GLY A 152 -5.16 -20.56 3.83
C GLY A 152 -3.81 -21.16 4.21
N ASP A 153 -3.00 -21.59 3.24
CA ASP A 153 -1.62 -22.04 3.44
C ASP A 153 -0.66 -21.15 2.65
N VAL A 154 -0.15 -20.11 3.30
CA VAL A 154 0.77 -19.14 2.68
C VAL A 154 2.06 -19.79 2.14
N GLU A 155 2.53 -20.89 2.74
CA GLU A 155 3.76 -21.58 2.32
C GLU A 155 3.55 -22.43 1.05
N SER A 156 2.30 -22.65 0.63
CA SER A 156 1.99 -23.30 -0.65
C SER A 156 2.32 -22.43 -1.87
N VAL A 157 2.38 -21.10 -1.68
CA VAL A 157 2.62 -20.11 -2.74
C VAL A 157 3.98 -19.41 -2.57
N PHE A 158 4.40 -19.14 -1.33
CA PHE A 158 5.62 -18.40 -1.03
C PHE A 158 6.57 -19.21 -0.18
N THR A 159 7.86 -19.16 -0.49
CA THR A 159 8.85 -19.83 0.35
C THR A 159 9.06 -19.07 1.66
N LYS A 160 9.56 -19.74 2.69
CA LYS A 160 9.97 -19.08 3.94
C LYS A 160 11.00 -17.98 3.70
N ASP A 161 11.91 -18.20 2.74
CA ASP A 161 12.93 -17.21 2.40
C ASP A 161 12.31 -15.96 1.78
N ASP A 162 11.26 -16.06 0.97
CA ASP A 162 10.55 -14.89 0.43
C ASP A 162 9.90 -14.06 1.55
N LEU A 163 9.18 -14.75 2.44
CA LEU A 163 8.47 -14.14 3.57
C LEU A 163 9.44 -13.47 4.54
N LEU A 164 10.52 -14.17 4.91
CA LEU A 164 11.55 -13.67 5.83
C LEU A 164 12.41 -12.58 5.18
N THR A 165 12.70 -12.65 3.89
CA THR A 165 13.40 -11.59 3.16
C THR A 165 12.60 -10.30 3.21
N HIS A 166 11.31 -10.36 2.92
CA HIS A 166 10.43 -9.19 2.98
C HIS A 166 10.35 -8.62 4.40
N ALA A 167 10.13 -9.46 5.41
CA ALA A 167 10.09 -9.03 6.80
C ALA A 167 11.44 -8.41 7.25
N THR A 168 12.55 -8.98 6.81
CA THR A 168 13.90 -8.48 7.11
C THR A 168 14.11 -7.09 6.52
N ILE A 169 13.69 -6.84 5.27
CA ILE A 169 13.77 -5.51 4.65
C ILE A 169 13.04 -4.45 5.50
N TYR A 170 11.87 -4.77 6.05
CA TYR A 170 11.16 -3.86 6.94
C TYR A 170 11.87 -3.69 8.29
N TRP A 171 12.35 -4.79 8.87
CA TRP A 171 13.00 -4.83 10.17
C TRP A 171 14.31 -4.05 10.19
N VAL A 172 15.27 -4.37 9.31
CA VAL A 172 16.61 -3.79 9.34
C VAL A 172 16.64 -2.31 9.00
N ASN A 173 15.68 -1.85 8.18
CA ASN A 173 15.55 -0.45 7.81
C ASN A 173 14.63 0.34 8.75
N ASN A 174 13.99 -0.34 9.73
CA ASN A 174 12.95 0.21 10.60
C ASN A 174 11.88 1.01 9.81
N SER A 175 11.51 0.52 8.63
CA SER A 175 10.67 1.25 7.67
C SER A 175 9.17 1.03 7.91
N ILE A 176 8.80 0.19 8.88
CA ILE A 176 7.39 0.01 9.26
C ILE A 176 6.78 1.33 9.76
N VAL A 177 7.54 2.10 10.55
CA VAL A 177 7.10 3.41 11.07
C VAL A 177 6.77 4.38 9.93
N THR A 178 7.67 4.48 8.95
CA THR A 178 7.53 5.44 7.86
C THR A 178 6.54 5.00 6.80
N SER A 179 6.44 3.69 6.54
CA SER A 179 5.42 3.15 5.63
C SER A 179 3.99 3.40 6.14
N MET A 180 3.75 3.31 7.45
CA MET A 180 2.44 3.60 8.04
C MET A 180 2.07 5.09 7.98
N ARG A 181 3.06 6.00 8.07
CA ARG A 181 2.81 7.45 7.94
C ARG A 181 2.20 7.82 6.59
N TYR A 182 2.50 7.04 5.57
CA TYR A 182 2.02 7.24 4.22
C TYR A 182 0.48 7.19 4.14
N CYS A 183 -0.17 6.41 5.02
CA CYS A 183 -1.63 6.35 5.17
C CYS A 183 -2.20 7.47 6.06
N TRP A 184 -1.41 7.97 7.01
CA TRP A 184 -1.83 8.92 8.06
C TRP A 184 -1.71 10.41 7.68
N GLN A 185 -0.74 10.81 6.85
CA GLN A 185 -0.29 12.20 6.61
C GLN A 185 -1.33 13.21 6.07
N ARG A 186 -2.62 12.87 6.00
CA ARG A 186 -3.70 13.83 5.70
C ARG A 186 -4.28 14.51 6.96
N TRP A 187 -3.96 14.04 8.16
CA TRP A 187 -4.61 14.47 9.41
C TRP A 187 -3.74 15.37 10.32
N GLY A 188 -2.79 16.11 9.75
CA GLY A 188 -1.96 17.10 10.47
C GLY A 188 -1.79 18.37 9.69
#